data_AF-A0AAV7SWL4-F1
#
_entry.id   AF-A0AAV7SWL4-F1
#
_cell.length_a   1.000
_cell.length_b   1.000
_cell.length_c   1.000
_cell.angle_alpha   90.00
_cell.angle_beta   90.00
_cell.angle_gamma   90.00
#
_symmetry.space_group_name_H-M   'P 1'
#
loop_
_entity.id
_entity.type
_entity.pdbx_description
1 polymer ?
#
loop_
_entity_poly.entity_id
_entity_poly.type
_entity_poly.pdbx_seq_one_letter_code
_entity_poly.pdbx_strand_id
1 'polypeptide(L)'
;MEVMRCLSAGDKSAKVSFCWRLSWNRKWSSALQLEAELVSEVVRCLLLEDELVSEVVQCLSLEAELVSEVVRCPWLEAELVSEVVQCLLLDAELVSEVVQCLLLEDELVSEVVQCLLLEDELVSEVVRCHWLEAELVSEVVRCLLLEAELVSEVVQCLLLEDELVSEVVRCLLLEAELVSEVVQCLSLEAELVSEVVRCPWLEAELVSEVVQCLLLDAELVSEVVRCHWLEAELVSEVVRCLLLEAELVSEVVQCLLLEAELVSEVVRCLLLEAELVSEVVQCPWLEAELVSEVVQCLLLEAELVSEVVRCPWLEAELVSEVVRCLLLEAELVSEVVQCLLLEAELVSEVVRCLLLEAELVSEVVQCPWLEAELVSEVVQCLLLEAELVSEVVQCPWLEAELVSEVVRCPWLEAELVSEVVQCLLLEAELVSEVVQCLSLEAELVSEVVQCLLLEAELVSEVVQCLLLEAELVSEVVRCLLLEAELVSEVMQCLLLEDELVSEVVWCPWLEAELVSEVVRCLWLEAELVSEVLRCPWLEVQLDWK
;
A
#
# COMPACT_ATOMS: atom_id res chain seq x y z
N MET A 1 -32.62 40.86 52.72
CA MET A 1 -33.92 41.48 52.39
C MET A 1 -33.75 42.57 51.34
N GLU A 2 -32.70 43.37 51.45
CA GLU A 2 -31.70 43.49 50.36
C GLU A 2 -31.56 42.19 49.54
N VAL A 3 -31.27 42.32 48.24
CA VAL A 3 -31.11 41.22 47.25
C VAL A 3 -32.41 40.46 46.91
N MET A 4 -32.64 40.22 45.60
CA MET A 4 -33.79 39.48 45.06
C MET A 4 -34.16 39.93 43.63
N ARG A 5 -35.30 39.45 43.12
CA ARG A 5 -35.96 39.83 41.85
C ARG A 5 -37.49 39.78 42.06
N CYS A 6 -38.25 40.36 41.13
CA CYS A 6 -39.70 40.15 41.01
C CYS A 6 -40.43 41.44 40.58
N LEU A 7 -41.76 41.34 40.46
CA LEU A 7 -42.73 42.33 39.97
C LEU A 7 -42.56 43.77 40.51
N SER A 8 -43.03 44.77 39.75
CA SER A 8 -43.06 46.19 40.15
C SER A 8 -44.23 46.91 39.44
N ALA A 9 -44.31 46.77 38.12
CA ALA A 9 -45.37 47.28 37.26
C ALA A 9 -44.84 47.49 35.82
N GLY A 10 -45.66 48.07 34.96
CA GLY A 10 -45.45 48.23 33.52
C GLY A 10 -46.79 48.54 32.83
N ASP A 11 -46.81 48.54 31.49
CA ASP A 11 -48.04 48.69 30.69
C ASP A 11 -47.97 49.91 29.74
N LYS A 12 -48.25 49.78 28.43
CA LYS A 12 -48.48 50.93 27.54
C LYS A 12 -49.82 51.59 27.89
N SER A 13 -49.76 52.69 28.65
CA SER A 13 -50.88 53.58 29.04
C SER A 13 -51.91 53.05 30.05
N ALA A 14 -52.59 53.99 30.73
CA ALA A 14 -53.88 53.82 31.41
C ALA A 14 -53.83 52.75 32.53
N LYS A 15 -54.56 51.63 32.49
CA LYS A 15 -55.73 51.21 31.67
C LYS A 15 -57.00 52.10 31.79
N VAL A 16 -58.10 51.46 32.20
CA VAL A 16 -59.47 51.85 31.84
C VAL A 16 -60.15 52.91 32.73
N SER A 17 -60.68 53.98 32.11
CA SER A 17 -61.82 54.76 32.63
C SER A 17 -61.81 56.26 32.36
N PHE A 18 -62.51 57.02 33.22
CA PHE A 18 -62.80 58.44 33.09
C PHE A 18 -62.70 59.12 34.47
N CYS A 19 -62.68 60.46 34.51
CA CYS A 19 -61.71 61.19 35.35
C CYS A 19 -60.27 60.79 34.95
N TRP A 20 -60.05 60.79 33.64
CA TRP A 20 -58.89 60.33 32.86
C TRP A 20 -59.39 60.14 31.40
N ARG A 21 -58.72 59.44 30.49
CA ARG A 21 -57.48 58.64 30.60
C ARG A 21 -57.66 57.22 29.99
N LEU A 22 -58.91 56.80 29.74
CA LEU A 22 -59.32 55.88 28.66
C LEU A 22 -58.96 56.42 27.27
N SER A 23 -57.70 56.21 26.91
CA SER A 23 -57.03 56.39 25.62
C SER A 23 -55.58 56.71 25.95
N TRP A 24 -54.72 56.88 24.93
CA TRP A 24 -53.35 56.50 25.15
C TRP A 24 -53.16 54.99 24.80
N ASN A 25 -52.47 54.60 23.71
CA ASN A 25 -51.37 53.62 23.79
C ASN A 25 -51.43 52.40 22.79
N ARG A 26 -50.31 52.05 22.10
CA ARG A 26 -50.02 50.94 21.12
C ARG A 26 -50.48 51.18 19.65
N LYS A 27 -49.55 51.60 18.77
CA LYS A 27 -49.72 52.04 17.35
C LYS A 27 -51.13 52.68 17.07
N TRP A 28 -51.59 53.66 17.88
CA TRP A 28 -53.03 53.67 18.29
C TRP A 28 -54.15 54.56 17.69
N SER A 29 -54.13 55.83 17.24
CA SER A 29 -53.26 56.97 16.88
C SER A 29 -54.20 57.97 16.10
N SER A 30 -54.03 59.29 15.86
CA SER A 30 -53.05 60.37 16.12
C SER A 30 -53.41 61.55 15.18
N ALA A 31 -52.47 62.46 14.90
CA ALA A 31 -52.68 63.75 14.20
C ALA A 31 -53.65 64.72 14.92
N LEU A 32 -53.34 65.03 16.19
CA LEU A 32 -54.08 65.91 17.10
C LEU A 32 -53.78 67.40 16.89
N GLN A 33 -52.53 67.79 16.60
CA GLN A 33 -52.19 69.15 16.12
C GLN A 33 -51.85 70.18 17.22
N LEU A 34 -52.04 71.49 17.00
CA LEU A 34 -52.70 72.15 15.87
C LEU A 34 -52.22 73.61 15.69
N GLU A 35 -52.21 74.09 14.45
CA GLU A 35 -51.97 75.50 14.04
C GLU A 35 -50.55 76.07 14.35
N ALA A 36 -49.55 75.21 14.68
CA ALA A 36 -48.21 75.69 15.05
C ALA A 36 -47.05 74.69 14.82
N GLU A 37 -46.07 75.08 14.00
CA GLU A 37 -44.71 74.49 14.05
C GLU A 37 -44.07 74.85 15.39
N LEU A 38 -43.88 73.85 16.27
CA LEU A 38 -43.08 73.95 17.48
C LEU A 38 -41.69 73.36 17.20
N VAL A 39 -40.65 74.20 17.21
CA VAL A 39 -39.26 73.77 17.02
C VAL A 39 -38.44 74.18 18.24
N SER A 40 -37.78 73.23 18.89
CA SER A 40 -36.93 73.47 20.05
C SER A 40 -35.92 72.35 20.28
N GLU A 41 -34.73 72.71 20.79
CA GLU A 41 -33.58 71.84 21.04
C GLU A 41 -33.91 70.55 21.83
N VAL A 42 -34.86 70.58 22.78
CA VAL A 42 -35.20 69.40 23.61
C VAL A 42 -36.70 69.29 23.87
N VAL A 43 -37.30 68.21 23.36
CA VAL A 43 -38.68 67.80 23.64
C VAL A 43 -38.70 66.79 24.78
N ARG A 44 -39.49 67.07 25.83
CA ARG A 44 -39.72 66.18 26.97
C ARG A 44 -41.22 65.98 27.21
N CYS A 45 -41.73 64.83 26.83
CA CYS A 45 -43.14 64.49 26.91
C CYS A 45 -43.34 63.15 27.61
N LEU A 46 -44.58 62.85 28.05
CA LEU A 46 -44.91 61.50 28.53
C LEU A 46 -45.28 60.57 27.36
N LEU A 47 -45.72 61.15 26.25
CA LEU A 47 -45.99 60.51 24.95
C LEU A 47 -45.98 61.57 23.85
N LEU A 48 -45.69 61.16 22.62
CA LEU A 48 -45.96 61.89 21.39
C LEU A 48 -46.81 60.98 20.49
N GLU A 49 -47.79 61.57 19.80
CA GLU A 49 -48.69 60.88 18.85
C GLU A 49 -48.87 61.62 17.53
N ASP A 50 -48.03 62.63 17.29
CA ASP A 50 -48.05 63.54 16.15
C ASP A 50 -46.63 63.75 15.64
N GLU A 51 -46.50 64.00 14.32
CA GLU A 51 -45.26 64.45 13.67
C GLU A 51 -44.56 65.56 14.47
N LEU A 52 -43.27 65.37 14.76
CA LEU A 52 -42.38 66.42 15.27
C LEU A 52 -40.96 66.29 14.72
N VAL A 53 -40.30 67.44 14.59
CA VAL A 53 -38.89 67.56 14.27
C VAL A 53 -38.18 68.29 15.42
N SER A 54 -37.18 67.66 16.04
CA SER A 54 -36.41 68.26 17.13
C SER A 54 -35.07 67.56 17.32
N GLU A 55 -34.03 68.27 17.76
CA GLU A 55 -32.70 67.69 17.99
C GLU A 55 -32.76 66.52 19.00
N VAL A 56 -33.42 66.69 20.16
CA VAL A 56 -33.49 65.65 21.20
C VAL A 56 -34.92 65.36 21.66
N VAL A 57 -35.35 64.11 21.53
CA VAL A 57 -36.63 63.59 22.03
C VAL A 57 -36.42 62.71 23.27
N GLN A 58 -37.08 63.03 24.38
CA GLN A 58 -37.09 62.24 25.61
C GLN A 58 -38.53 61.96 26.05
N CYS A 59 -39.04 60.75 25.78
CA CYS A 59 -40.41 60.33 26.09
C CYS A 59 -40.45 59.00 26.86
N LEU A 60 -41.62 58.62 27.41
CA LEU A 60 -41.77 57.32 28.10
C LEU A 60 -42.28 56.22 27.17
N SER A 61 -43.16 56.57 26.25
CA SER A 61 -43.39 55.81 25.03
C SER A 61 -43.61 56.78 23.87
N LEU A 62 -43.47 56.27 22.64
CA LEU A 62 -43.56 57.02 21.40
C LEU A 62 -44.48 56.28 20.42
N GLU A 63 -45.25 57.04 19.63
CA GLU A 63 -46.25 56.56 18.68
C GLU A 63 -46.52 57.60 17.56
N ALA A 64 -45.44 58.05 16.90
CA ALA A 64 -45.49 59.13 15.92
C ALA A 64 -44.29 59.08 14.96
N GLU A 65 -44.49 59.49 13.71
CA GLU A 65 -43.40 59.81 12.78
C GLU A 65 -42.48 60.90 13.40
N LEU A 66 -41.15 60.68 13.45
CA LEU A 66 -40.19 61.71 13.89
C LEU A 66 -38.94 61.77 13.03
N VAL A 67 -38.39 62.98 12.98
CA VAL A 67 -37.00 63.23 12.57
C VAL A 67 -36.28 63.93 13.72
N SER A 68 -35.23 63.30 14.27
CA SER A 68 -34.47 63.85 15.41
C SER A 68 -33.07 63.30 15.49
N GLU A 69 -32.09 64.08 15.95
CA GLU A 69 -30.72 63.57 16.15
C GLU A 69 -30.71 62.44 17.21
N VAL A 70 -31.40 62.62 18.34
CA VAL A 70 -31.39 61.64 19.46
C VAL A 70 -32.78 61.32 20.00
N VAL A 71 -33.18 60.05 19.91
CA VAL A 71 -34.40 59.50 20.55
C VAL A 71 -34.03 58.72 21.81
N ARG A 72 -34.67 59.04 22.94
CA ARG A 72 -34.64 58.26 24.18
C ARG A 72 -36.06 57.94 24.66
N CYS A 73 -36.51 56.74 24.36
CA CYS A 73 -37.89 56.29 24.60
C CYS A 73 -37.88 54.82 25.05
N PRO A 74 -38.28 54.47 26.30
CA PRO A 74 -38.36 53.08 26.73
C PRO A 74 -39.19 52.16 25.82
N TRP A 75 -40.26 52.67 25.21
CA TRP A 75 -41.07 51.96 24.22
C TRP A 75 -41.21 52.82 22.97
N LEU A 76 -40.95 52.24 21.81
CA LEU A 76 -40.87 52.96 20.55
C LEU A 76 -41.62 52.17 19.47
N GLU A 77 -42.67 52.78 18.93
CA GLU A 77 -43.53 52.19 17.89
C GLU A 77 -43.89 53.26 16.86
N ALA A 78 -43.04 53.46 15.86
CA ALA A 78 -43.04 54.66 15.03
C ALA A 78 -42.15 54.47 13.78
N GLU A 79 -42.50 55.10 12.66
CA GLU A 79 -41.54 55.31 11.57
C GLU A 79 -40.55 56.43 11.97
N LEU A 80 -39.25 56.19 11.91
CA LEU A 80 -38.25 57.14 12.43
C LEU A 80 -36.99 57.28 11.58
N VAL A 81 -36.50 58.52 11.49
CA VAL A 81 -35.16 58.84 11.02
C VAL A 81 -34.38 59.56 12.12
N SER A 82 -33.28 58.98 12.58
CA SER A 82 -32.47 59.58 13.66
C SER A 82 -31.00 59.17 13.65
N GLU A 83 -30.10 59.97 14.22
CA GLU A 83 -28.69 59.52 14.37
C GLU A 83 -28.60 58.42 15.44
N VAL A 84 -29.26 58.61 16.60
CA VAL A 84 -29.15 57.69 17.74
C VAL A 84 -30.50 57.36 18.38
N VAL A 85 -30.82 56.07 18.44
CA VAL A 85 -31.98 55.53 19.19
C VAL A 85 -31.52 54.77 20.42
N GLN A 86 -32.10 55.11 21.57
CA GLN A 86 -31.97 54.33 22.81
C GLN A 86 -33.34 54.01 23.40
N CYS A 87 -33.72 52.73 23.36
CA CYS A 87 -35.01 52.23 23.84
C CYS A 87 -34.84 50.93 24.66
N LEU A 88 -35.94 50.38 25.17
CA LEU A 88 -35.96 49.00 25.67
C LEU A 88 -36.57 48.08 24.61
N LEU A 89 -37.63 48.54 23.96
CA LEU A 89 -38.38 47.80 22.94
C LEU A 89 -38.58 48.71 21.72
N LEU A 90 -38.27 48.16 20.55
CA LEU A 90 -38.37 48.80 19.23
C LEU A 90 -39.23 47.90 18.34
N ASP A 91 -40.38 48.43 17.91
CA ASP A 91 -41.41 47.77 17.09
C ASP A 91 -41.80 48.82 16.03
N ALA A 92 -40.84 49.07 15.12
CA ALA A 92 -40.73 50.28 14.33
C ALA A 92 -39.82 50.11 13.09
N GLU A 93 -40.33 50.49 11.91
CA GLU A 93 -39.50 50.77 10.73
C GLU A 93 -38.53 51.92 11.03
N LEU A 94 -37.21 51.63 11.03
CA LEU A 94 -36.20 52.59 11.50
C LEU A 94 -35.04 52.76 10.50
N VAL A 95 -34.66 54.02 10.26
CA VAL A 95 -33.37 54.39 9.65
C VAL A 95 -32.54 55.16 10.67
N SER A 96 -31.36 54.63 11.05
CA SER A 96 -30.46 55.35 11.96
C SER A 96 -28.97 55.05 11.81
N GLU A 97 -28.09 55.85 12.40
CA GLU A 97 -26.67 55.48 12.51
C GLU A 97 -26.50 54.42 13.62
N VAL A 98 -27.12 54.63 14.80
CA VAL A 98 -26.91 53.76 15.98
C VAL A 98 -28.20 53.41 16.71
N VAL A 99 -28.46 52.11 16.85
CA VAL A 99 -29.57 51.54 17.63
C VAL A 99 -29.04 50.86 18.90
N GLN A 100 -29.62 51.20 20.05
CA GLN A 100 -29.44 50.47 21.31
C GLN A 100 -30.79 50.12 21.94
N CYS A 101 -31.17 48.84 21.90
CA CYS A 101 -32.43 48.32 22.44
C CYS A 101 -32.20 47.07 23.31
N LEU A 102 -33.27 46.48 23.87
CA LEU A 102 -33.22 45.12 24.41
C LEU A 102 -33.83 44.13 23.41
N LEU A 103 -35.03 44.42 22.91
CA LEU A 103 -35.67 43.71 21.81
C LEU A 103 -35.86 44.66 20.62
N LEU A 104 -35.79 44.08 19.43
CA LEU A 104 -36.04 44.67 18.12
C LEU A 104 -37.00 43.69 17.42
N GLU A 105 -38.17 44.19 17.02
CA GLU A 105 -39.34 43.46 16.50
C GLU A 105 -39.95 44.27 15.32
N ASP A 106 -39.20 44.51 14.23
CA ASP A 106 -39.63 45.12 12.94
C ASP A 106 -38.40 45.38 12.02
N GLU A 107 -38.63 45.66 10.73
CA GLU A 107 -37.61 46.01 9.71
C GLU A 107 -36.68 47.17 10.12
N LEU A 108 -35.35 47.00 9.97
CA LEU A 108 -34.38 48.04 10.36
C LEU A 108 -33.18 48.22 9.43
N VAL A 109 -32.84 49.49 9.16
CA VAL A 109 -31.61 49.89 8.45
C VAL A 109 -30.74 50.75 9.37
N SER A 110 -29.50 50.31 9.66
CA SER A 110 -28.56 51.15 10.41
C SER A 110 -27.09 50.87 10.18
N GLU A 111 -26.18 51.76 10.61
CA GLU A 111 -24.75 51.42 10.64
C GLU A 111 -24.46 50.41 11.78
N VAL A 112 -25.01 50.63 12.99
CA VAL A 112 -24.70 49.81 14.18
C VAL A 112 -25.93 49.45 15.01
N VAL A 113 -26.16 48.14 15.17
CA VAL A 113 -27.19 47.58 16.07
C VAL A 113 -26.57 46.96 17.33
N GLN A 114 -27.11 47.31 18.49
CA GLN A 114 -26.81 46.66 19.77
C GLN A 114 -28.09 46.31 20.52
N CYS A 115 -28.43 45.02 20.56
CA CYS A 115 -29.64 44.49 21.21
C CYS A 115 -29.33 43.26 22.08
N LEU A 116 -30.35 42.67 22.72
CA LEU A 116 -30.22 41.33 23.31
C LEU A 116 -30.83 40.28 22.39
N LEU A 117 -32.07 40.48 21.95
CA LEU A 117 -32.72 39.70 20.90
C LEU A 117 -32.95 40.61 19.68
N LEU A 118 -32.85 40.02 18.50
CA LEU A 118 -33.19 40.60 17.20
C LEU A 118 -34.12 39.59 16.53
N GLU A 119 -35.35 40.02 16.29
CA GLU A 119 -36.38 39.31 15.56
C GLU A 119 -36.70 40.19 14.31
N ASP A 120 -37.01 39.56 13.17
CA ASP A 120 -37.31 40.19 11.85
C ASP A 120 -36.12 40.80 11.05
N GLU A 121 -36.39 41.20 9.80
CA GLU A 121 -35.42 41.57 8.76
C GLU A 121 -34.50 42.76 9.12
N LEU A 122 -33.19 42.64 8.86
CA LEU A 122 -32.24 43.70 9.17
C LEU A 122 -31.13 43.91 8.12
N VAL A 123 -30.78 45.17 7.87
CA VAL A 123 -29.64 45.58 7.06
C VAL A 123 -28.73 46.50 7.90
N SER A 124 -27.49 46.08 8.16
CA SER A 124 -26.54 46.97 8.86
C SER A 124 -25.06 46.71 8.58
N GLU A 125 -24.17 47.65 8.87
CA GLU A 125 -22.73 47.36 8.82
C GLU A 125 -22.33 46.42 9.97
N VAL A 126 -22.83 46.65 11.19
CA VAL A 126 -22.43 45.88 12.39
C VAL A 126 -23.60 45.51 13.31
N VAL A 127 -23.86 44.21 13.45
CA VAL A 127 -24.79 43.66 14.44
C VAL A 127 -24.06 43.15 15.68
N ARG A 128 -24.57 43.51 16.87
CA ARG A 128 -24.22 42.86 18.14
C ARG A 128 -25.46 42.52 18.96
N CYS A 129 -25.80 41.25 19.03
CA CYS A 129 -26.91 40.73 19.83
C CYS A 129 -26.44 39.63 20.78
N HIS A 130 -27.36 38.91 21.42
CA HIS A 130 -27.06 37.63 22.08
C HIS A 130 -27.77 36.47 21.38
N TRP A 131 -28.98 36.71 20.87
CA TRP A 131 -29.74 35.80 20.01
C TRP A 131 -30.19 36.57 18.76
N LEU A 132 -30.28 35.88 17.63
CA LEU A 132 -30.63 36.42 16.33
C LEU A 132 -31.50 35.37 15.61
N GLU A 133 -32.78 35.69 15.41
CA GLU A 133 -33.77 34.88 14.69
C GLU A 133 -34.36 35.77 13.57
N ALA A 134 -33.64 35.90 12.45
CA ALA A 134 -33.88 36.95 11.46
C ALA A 134 -33.17 36.72 10.12
N GLU A 135 -33.75 37.22 9.01
CA GLU A 135 -33.01 37.41 7.76
C GLU A 135 -32.08 38.62 7.88
N LEU A 136 -30.78 38.45 7.65
CA LEU A 136 -29.79 39.50 7.88
C LEU A 136 -28.81 39.68 6.70
N VAL A 137 -28.58 40.95 6.33
CA VAL A 137 -27.45 41.39 5.50
C VAL A 137 -26.55 42.31 6.32
N SER A 138 -25.29 41.94 6.54
CA SER A 138 -24.34 42.82 7.24
C SER A 138 -22.86 42.59 6.94
N GLU A 139 -21.98 43.58 7.19
CA GLU A 139 -20.54 43.33 7.10
C GLU A 139 -20.07 42.43 8.26
N VAL A 140 -20.53 42.71 9.50
CA VAL A 140 -20.04 42.01 10.70
C VAL A 140 -21.15 41.63 11.68
N VAL A 141 -21.29 40.33 11.93
CA VAL A 141 -22.18 39.76 12.96
C VAL A 141 -21.41 39.33 14.21
N ARG A 142 -21.90 39.72 15.39
CA ARG A 142 -21.51 39.12 16.67
C ARG A 142 -22.71 38.78 17.53
N CYS A 143 -22.92 37.49 17.78
CA CYS A 143 -23.99 36.98 18.64
C CYS A 143 -23.44 35.92 19.60
N LEU A 144 -24.30 35.34 20.44
CA LEU A 144 -23.98 34.10 21.15
C LEU A 144 -24.60 32.90 20.41
N LEU A 145 -25.81 33.12 19.89
CA LEU A 145 -26.62 32.18 19.13
C LEU A 145 -27.08 32.86 17.83
N LEU A 146 -27.17 32.09 16.76
CA LEU A 146 -27.64 32.49 15.43
C LEU A 146 -28.51 31.35 14.89
N GLU A 147 -29.76 31.65 14.58
CA GLU A 147 -30.79 30.76 14.02
C GLU A 147 -31.42 31.55 12.84
N ALA A 148 -30.70 31.67 11.72
CA ALA A 148 -30.92 32.75 10.75
C ALA A 148 -30.28 32.55 9.36
N GLU A 149 -31.03 32.91 8.31
CA GLU A 149 -30.49 33.13 6.96
C GLU A 149 -29.61 34.38 6.92
N LEU A 150 -28.29 34.20 6.76
CA LEU A 150 -27.30 35.30 6.85
C LEU A 150 -26.42 35.42 5.61
N VAL A 151 -26.34 36.65 5.07
CA VAL A 151 -25.28 37.09 4.15
C VAL A 151 -24.36 38.09 4.86
N SER A 152 -23.07 37.77 5.00
CA SER A 152 -22.11 38.72 5.62
C SER A 152 -20.65 38.56 5.21
N GLU A 153 -19.78 39.53 5.53
CA GLU A 153 -18.33 39.31 5.39
C GLU A 153 -17.79 38.46 6.56
N VAL A 154 -18.18 38.77 7.81
CA VAL A 154 -17.61 38.13 9.01
C VAL A 154 -18.64 37.76 10.07
N VAL A 155 -18.66 36.47 10.43
CA VAL A 155 -19.54 35.91 11.47
C VAL A 155 -18.74 35.48 12.70
N GLN A 156 -19.19 35.89 13.89
CA GLN A 156 -18.61 35.46 15.17
C GLN A 156 -19.70 35.13 16.18
N CYS A 157 -19.97 33.84 16.37
CA CYS A 157 -21.01 33.31 17.27
C CYS A 157 -20.44 32.24 18.23
N LEU A 158 -21.26 31.68 19.11
CA LEU A 158 -20.91 30.44 19.83
C LEU A 158 -21.57 29.25 19.14
N LEU A 159 -22.88 29.32 18.91
CA LEU A 159 -23.65 28.38 18.08
C LEU A 159 -24.10 29.06 16.80
N LEU A 160 -24.20 28.28 15.73
CA LEU A 160 -24.64 28.67 14.40
C LEU A 160 -25.53 27.55 13.87
N GLU A 161 -26.80 27.87 13.70
CA GLU A 161 -27.86 27.03 13.15
C GLU A 161 -28.43 27.79 11.92
N ASP A 162 -28.90 27.05 10.90
CA ASP A 162 -29.44 27.54 9.59
C ASP A 162 -28.43 28.04 8.52
N GLU A 163 -28.94 28.42 7.34
CA GLU A 163 -28.19 28.69 6.10
C GLU A 163 -27.31 29.95 6.14
N LEU A 164 -26.07 29.87 5.66
CA LEU A 164 -25.14 31.00 5.74
C LEU A 164 -24.17 31.15 4.57
N VAL A 165 -24.04 32.39 4.09
CA VAL A 165 -23.05 32.81 3.10
C VAL A 165 -22.13 33.87 3.72
N SER A 166 -20.84 33.58 3.85
CA SER A 166 -19.88 34.61 4.29
C SER A 166 -18.43 34.41 3.86
N GLU A 167 -17.60 35.45 3.90
CA GLU A 167 -16.15 35.25 3.68
C GLU A 167 -15.52 34.48 4.84
N VAL A 168 -15.86 34.82 6.10
CA VAL A 168 -15.21 34.24 7.30
C VAL A 168 -16.19 33.88 8.41
N VAL A 169 -16.25 32.59 8.76
CA VAL A 169 -17.01 32.07 9.91
C VAL A 169 -16.09 31.74 11.08
N ARG A 170 -16.46 32.20 12.29
CA ARG A 170 -15.90 31.73 13.56
C ARG A 170 -16.98 31.40 14.57
N CYS A 171 -17.05 30.14 14.96
CA CYS A 171 -18.03 29.63 15.93
C CYS A 171 -17.37 28.64 16.92
N LEU A 172 -18.14 28.11 17.87
CA LEU A 172 -17.74 26.92 18.62
C LEU A 172 -18.37 25.67 17.99
N LEU A 173 -19.68 25.68 17.78
CA LEU A 173 -20.43 24.64 17.06
C LEU A 173 -21.06 25.26 15.80
N LEU A 174 -21.21 24.44 14.76
CA LEU A 174 -21.76 24.78 13.45
C LEU A 174 -22.64 23.62 12.99
N GLU A 175 -23.94 23.85 12.92
CA GLU A 175 -24.98 22.89 12.54
C GLU A 175 -25.82 23.52 11.40
N ALA A 176 -25.27 23.58 10.19
CA ALA A 176 -25.73 24.49 9.12
C ALA A 176 -25.38 24.05 7.70
N GLU A 177 -26.09 24.59 6.70
CA GLU A 177 -25.63 24.59 5.29
C GLU A 177 -24.80 25.86 5.05
N LEU A 178 -23.57 25.73 4.52
CA LEU A 178 -22.62 26.85 4.53
C LEU A 178 -21.78 27.00 3.25
N VAL A 179 -21.68 28.24 2.79
CA VAL A 179 -20.75 28.66 1.73
C VAL A 179 -19.82 29.73 2.28
N SER A 180 -18.51 29.46 2.36
CA SER A 180 -17.54 30.48 2.80
C SER A 180 -16.13 30.33 2.27
N GLU A 181 -15.31 31.39 2.30
CA GLU A 181 -13.87 31.22 2.03
C GLU A 181 -13.19 30.48 3.19
N VAL A 182 -13.49 30.85 4.45
CA VAL A 182 -12.77 30.33 5.63
C VAL A 182 -13.70 29.97 6.80
N VAL A 183 -13.69 28.69 7.19
CA VAL A 183 -14.36 28.19 8.42
C VAL A 183 -13.35 27.92 9.54
N GLN A 184 -13.64 28.41 10.75
CA GLN A 184 -12.88 28.09 11.97
C GLN A 184 -13.83 27.79 13.13
N CYS A 185 -13.91 26.52 13.53
CA CYS A 185 -14.84 26.05 14.55
C CYS A 185 -14.19 25.08 15.56
N LEU A 186 -14.95 24.63 16.58
CA LEU A 186 -14.55 23.49 17.41
C LEU A 186 -15.18 22.18 16.94
N SER A 187 -16.47 22.19 16.58
CA SER A 187 -17.21 21.08 15.96
C SER A 187 -17.94 21.59 14.72
N LEU A 188 -17.96 20.78 13.67
CA LEU A 188 -18.66 21.03 12.41
C LEU A 188 -19.54 19.81 12.11
N GLU A 189 -20.85 20.04 11.98
CA GLU A 189 -21.88 19.03 11.65
C GLU A 189 -22.75 19.63 10.53
N ALA A 190 -22.28 19.56 9.27
CA ALA A 190 -22.74 20.47 8.20
C ALA A 190 -22.51 19.97 6.76
N GLU A 191 -23.28 20.52 5.82
CA GLU A 191 -22.95 20.53 4.38
C GLU A 191 -22.14 21.81 4.08
N LEU A 192 -20.91 21.66 3.56
CA LEU A 192 -19.96 22.79 3.43
C LEU A 192 -19.27 22.86 2.06
N VAL A 193 -19.32 24.05 1.46
CA VAL A 193 -18.43 24.47 0.38
C VAL A 193 -17.50 25.58 0.88
N SER A 194 -16.18 25.35 0.87
CA SER A 194 -15.22 26.40 1.27
C SER A 194 -13.81 26.28 0.70
N GLU A 195 -12.99 27.34 0.77
CA GLU A 195 -11.56 27.20 0.43
C GLU A 195 -10.79 26.51 1.58
N VAL A 196 -11.00 26.95 2.83
CA VAL A 196 -10.20 26.49 3.99
C VAL A 196 -11.04 26.17 5.22
N VAL A 197 -10.92 24.92 5.69
CA VAL A 197 -11.58 24.42 6.90
C VAL A 197 -10.58 24.17 8.02
N ARG A 198 -10.86 24.70 9.22
CA ARG A 198 -10.11 24.40 10.44
C ARG A 198 -11.03 24.11 11.61
N CYS A 199 -11.31 22.83 11.84
CA CYS A 199 -12.14 22.36 12.94
C CYS A 199 -11.52 21.10 13.55
N PRO A 200 -11.26 21.02 14.87
CA PRO A 200 -10.73 19.83 15.53
C PRO A 200 -11.57 18.56 15.32
N TRP A 201 -12.89 18.72 15.32
CA TRP A 201 -13.89 17.68 15.04
C TRP A 201 -14.69 18.12 13.81
N LEU A 202 -14.93 17.20 12.88
CA LEU A 202 -15.58 17.47 11.59
C LEU A 202 -16.34 16.22 11.17
N GLU A 203 -17.66 16.33 11.11
CA GLU A 203 -18.63 15.32 10.67
C GLU A 203 -19.49 15.96 9.55
N ALA A 204 -19.23 15.66 8.27
CA ALA A 204 -19.70 16.54 7.18
C ALA A 204 -19.77 15.90 5.79
N GLU A 205 -20.60 16.48 4.92
CA GLU A 205 -20.42 16.42 3.46
C GLU A 205 -19.69 17.69 3.01
N LEU A 206 -18.51 17.56 2.37
CA LEU A 206 -17.58 18.68 2.27
C LEU A 206 -16.83 18.76 0.94
N VAL A 207 -16.81 19.97 0.37
CA VAL A 207 -15.98 20.34 -0.78
C VAL A 207 -15.05 21.48 -0.39
N SER A 208 -13.72 21.25 -0.40
CA SER A 208 -12.78 22.34 -0.13
C SER A 208 -11.38 22.21 -0.73
N GLU A 209 -10.62 23.29 -0.83
CA GLU A 209 -9.20 23.18 -1.21
C GLU A 209 -8.38 22.55 -0.05
N VAL A 210 -8.60 22.98 1.19
CA VAL A 210 -7.76 22.58 2.34
C VAL A 210 -8.55 22.27 3.61
N VAL A 211 -8.46 21.01 4.08
CA VAL A 211 -9.00 20.58 5.39
C VAL A 211 -7.89 20.40 6.42
N GLN A 212 -8.09 20.94 7.63
CA GLN A 212 -7.20 20.76 8.79
C GLN A 212 -8.00 20.45 10.06
N CYS A 213 -7.93 19.22 10.55
CA CYS A 213 -8.65 18.75 11.73
C CYS A 213 -7.79 17.86 12.64
N LEU A 214 -8.38 17.35 13.73
CA LEU A 214 -7.80 16.23 14.48
C LEU A 214 -8.47 14.92 14.07
N LEU A 215 -9.80 14.93 14.01
CA LEU A 215 -10.64 13.80 13.61
C LEU A 215 -11.51 14.26 12.43
N LEU A 216 -11.71 13.36 11.47
CA LEU A 216 -12.52 13.57 10.28
C LEU A 216 -13.38 12.32 10.08
N ASP A 217 -14.69 12.52 10.02
CA ASP A 217 -15.73 11.50 9.78
C ASP A 217 -16.66 12.03 8.69
N ALA A 218 -16.35 11.83 7.40
CA ALA A 218 -16.93 12.67 6.34
C ALA A 218 -16.91 12.05 4.93
N GLU A 219 -17.83 12.51 4.08
CA GLU A 219 -17.69 12.42 2.62
C GLU A 219 -16.96 13.69 2.13
N LEU A 220 -15.75 13.54 1.58
CA LEU A 220 -14.88 14.69 1.32
C LEU A 220 -14.22 14.67 -0.07
N VAL A 221 -14.40 15.78 -0.80
CA VAL A 221 -13.62 16.13 -2.00
C VAL A 221 -12.70 17.30 -1.67
N SER A 222 -11.37 17.12 -1.76
CA SER A 222 -10.43 18.24 -1.53
C SER A 222 -9.08 18.15 -2.20
N GLU A 223 -8.34 19.25 -2.34
CA GLU A 223 -6.94 19.16 -2.80
C GLU A 223 -6.04 18.58 -1.69
N VAL A 224 -6.18 19.06 -0.44
CA VAL A 224 -5.27 18.71 0.66
C VAL A 224 -5.99 18.43 1.98
N VAL A 225 -5.85 17.18 2.47
CA VAL A 225 -6.31 16.77 3.80
C VAL A 225 -5.16 16.69 4.80
N ARG A 226 -5.35 17.25 6.00
CA ARG A 226 -4.46 17.06 7.15
C ARG A 226 -5.22 16.81 8.44
N CYS A 227 -5.15 15.59 8.96
CA CYS A 227 -5.81 15.19 10.20
C CYS A 227 -4.87 14.37 11.10
N HIS A 228 -5.37 13.86 12.23
CA HIS A 228 -4.70 12.79 12.99
C HIS A 228 -5.37 11.45 12.71
N TRP A 229 -6.70 11.41 12.73
CA TRP A 229 -7.56 10.29 12.33
C TRP A 229 -8.35 10.66 11.08
N LEU A 230 -8.59 9.69 10.19
CA LEU A 230 -9.41 9.82 8.99
C LEU A 230 -10.26 8.57 8.87
N GLU A 231 -11.58 8.73 8.95
CA GLU A 231 -12.58 7.68 8.75
C GLU A 231 -13.58 8.24 7.72
N ALA A 232 -13.49 7.86 6.44
CA ALA A 232 -14.13 8.64 5.36
C ALA A 232 -14.23 7.92 4.03
N GLU A 233 -15.10 8.44 3.15
CA GLU A 233 -14.95 8.31 1.70
C GLU A 233 -14.24 9.57 1.18
N LEU A 234 -13.07 9.40 0.55
CA LEU A 234 -12.21 10.53 0.16
C LEU A 234 -11.76 10.51 -1.31
N VAL A 235 -11.93 11.66 -1.97
CA VAL A 235 -11.20 12.01 -3.20
C VAL A 235 -10.28 13.20 -2.92
N SER A 236 -8.96 13.04 -3.06
CA SER A 236 -8.03 14.19 -2.92
C SER A 236 -6.71 14.11 -3.68
N GLU A 237 -5.99 15.21 -3.86
CA GLU A 237 -4.62 15.14 -4.38
C GLU A 237 -3.65 14.62 -3.31
N VAL A 238 -3.72 15.16 -2.07
CA VAL A 238 -2.74 14.87 -1.01
C VAL A 238 -3.38 14.62 0.35
N VAL A 239 -3.14 13.42 0.89
CA VAL A 239 -3.55 13.00 2.23
C VAL A 239 -2.38 12.96 3.20
N ARG A 240 -2.54 13.58 4.37
CA ARG A 240 -1.62 13.41 5.52
C ARG A 240 -2.37 13.18 6.82
N CYS A 241 -2.19 12.02 7.42
CA CYS A 241 -2.78 11.67 8.72
C CYS A 241 -1.78 10.91 9.59
N LEU A 242 -2.20 10.45 10.76
CA LEU A 242 -1.48 9.42 11.51
C LEU A 242 -2.11 8.05 11.25
N LEU A 243 -3.45 8.00 11.27
CA LEU A 243 -4.28 6.83 11.10
C LEU A 243 -5.29 7.09 9.97
N LEU A 244 -5.57 6.07 9.16
CA LEU A 244 -6.37 6.12 7.94
C LEU A 244 -7.20 4.84 7.87
N GLU A 245 -8.51 4.95 8.05
CA GLU A 245 -9.51 3.87 8.04
C GLU A 245 -10.62 4.23 7.04
N ALA A 246 -10.39 4.07 5.73
CA ALA A 246 -11.16 4.79 4.70
C ALA A 246 -11.26 4.07 3.33
N GLU A 247 -12.20 4.51 2.49
CA GLU A 247 -12.17 4.27 1.04
C GLU A 247 -11.56 5.52 0.35
N LEU A 248 -10.47 5.35 -0.41
CA LEU A 248 -9.63 6.49 -0.76
C LEU A 248 -9.07 6.48 -2.19
N VAL A 249 -9.32 7.56 -2.92
CA VAL A 249 -8.69 7.86 -4.21
C VAL A 249 -7.81 9.10 -4.07
N SER A 250 -6.49 8.98 -4.30
CA SER A 250 -5.60 10.16 -4.28
C SER A 250 -4.32 10.05 -5.09
N GLU A 251 -3.63 11.17 -5.35
CA GLU A 251 -2.28 11.08 -5.93
C GLU A 251 -1.25 10.63 -4.88
N VAL A 252 -1.28 11.21 -3.67
CA VAL A 252 -0.24 10.98 -2.64
C VAL A 252 -0.80 10.76 -1.24
N VAL A 253 -0.48 9.61 -0.65
CA VAL A 253 -0.85 9.23 0.73
C VAL A 253 0.37 9.20 1.64
N GLN A 254 0.28 9.86 2.80
CA GLN A 254 1.32 9.84 3.84
C GLN A 254 0.71 9.69 5.23
N CYS A 255 0.81 8.49 5.82
CA CYS A 255 0.29 8.18 7.16
C CYS A 255 1.32 7.42 8.02
N LEU A 256 0.92 6.98 9.22
CA LEU A 256 1.70 6.01 10.00
C LEU A 256 1.11 4.61 9.85
N LEU A 257 -0.18 4.44 10.13
CA LEU A 257 -0.94 3.21 9.86
C LEU A 257 -1.96 3.47 8.74
N LEU A 258 -2.28 2.43 7.98
CA LEU A 258 -3.18 2.46 6.82
C LEU A 258 -3.99 1.16 6.82
N GLU A 259 -5.30 1.28 7.06
CA GLU A 259 -6.27 0.17 7.14
C GLU A 259 -7.45 0.49 6.20
N ALA A 260 -7.30 0.28 4.89
CA ALA A 260 -8.14 0.94 3.87
C ALA A 260 -8.30 0.17 2.55
N GLU A 261 -9.30 0.54 1.75
CA GLU A 261 -9.33 0.26 0.31
C GLU A 261 -8.81 1.49 -0.44
N LEU A 262 -7.74 1.35 -1.24
CA LEU A 262 -6.99 2.52 -1.68
C LEU A 262 -6.49 2.44 -3.14
N VAL A 263 -6.69 3.54 -3.87
CA VAL A 263 -6.15 3.77 -5.21
C VAL A 263 -5.29 5.03 -5.19
N SER A 264 -3.98 4.90 -5.46
CA SER A 264 -3.12 6.10 -5.54
C SER A 264 -1.87 5.99 -6.40
N GLU A 265 -1.25 7.11 -6.79
CA GLU A 265 0.07 7.04 -7.44
C GLU A 265 1.16 6.66 -6.42
N VAL A 266 1.17 7.27 -5.22
CA VAL A 266 2.25 7.07 -4.23
C VAL A 266 1.74 6.89 -2.80
N VAL A 267 2.03 5.72 -2.21
CA VAL A 267 1.80 5.43 -0.79
C VAL A 267 3.10 5.50 0.02
N ARG A 268 3.06 6.21 1.16
CA ARG A 268 4.09 6.14 2.21
C ARG A 268 3.47 5.98 3.59
N CYS A 269 3.75 4.87 4.27
CA CYS A 269 3.31 4.62 5.64
C CYS A 269 4.40 3.93 6.48
N LEU A 270 4.14 3.66 7.76
CA LEU A 270 4.99 2.78 8.58
C LEU A 270 4.51 1.32 8.55
N LEU A 271 3.20 1.14 8.46
CA LEU A 271 2.49 -0.14 8.41
C LEU A 271 1.31 0.01 7.43
N LEU A 272 1.01 -1.07 6.71
CA LEU A 272 -0.03 -1.14 5.68
C LEU A 272 -0.78 -2.47 5.84
N GLU A 273 -2.06 -2.40 6.17
CA GLU A 273 -3.00 -3.52 6.37
C GLU A 273 -4.25 -3.28 5.49
N ALA A 274 -4.15 -3.50 4.16
CA ALA A 274 -5.07 -2.88 3.19
C ALA A 274 -5.22 -3.65 1.86
N GLU A 275 -6.25 -3.30 1.07
CA GLU A 275 -6.33 -3.61 -0.36
C GLU A 275 -5.83 -2.40 -1.16
N LEU A 276 -4.77 -2.56 -1.97
CA LEU A 276 -4.08 -1.43 -2.61
C LEU A 276 -3.84 -1.61 -4.11
N VAL A 277 -4.20 -0.58 -4.89
CA VAL A 277 -3.71 -0.35 -6.25
C VAL A 277 -2.85 0.92 -6.29
N SER A 278 -1.57 0.83 -6.67
CA SER A 278 -0.74 2.03 -6.79
C SER A 278 0.47 1.94 -7.73
N GLU A 279 1.08 3.06 -8.12
CA GLU A 279 2.36 3.00 -8.86
C GLU A 279 3.53 2.66 -7.91
N VAL A 280 3.62 3.35 -6.76
CA VAL A 280 4.78 3.23 -5.85
C VAL A 280 4.38 3.09 -4.38
N VAL A 281 4.86 2.02 -3.75
CA VAL A 281 4.65 1.70 -2.33
C VAL A 281 5.96 1.79 -1.55
N GLN A 282 5.96 2.55 -0.45
CA GLN A 282 7.08 2.64 0.49
C GLN A 282 6.60 2.51 1.94
N CYS A 283 6.66 1.30 2.48
CA CYS A 283 6.24 0.98 3.84
C CYS A 283 7.24 0.01 4.51
N PRO A 284 7.75 0.25 5.72
CA PRO A 284 8.59 -0.71 6.43
C PRO A 284 7.93 -2.08 6.65
N TRP A 285 6.63 -2.11 6.97
CA TRP A 285 5.83 -3.32 7.17
C TRP A 285 4.63 -3.29 6.22
N LEU A 286 4.30 -4.43 5.62
CA LEU A 286 3.29 -4.58 4.58
C LEU A 286 2.60 -5.94 4.77
N GLU A 287 1.31 -5.93 5.09
CA GLU A 287 0.44 -7.11 5.28
C GLU A 287 -0.87 -6.89 4.49
N ALA A 288 -0.91 -7.23 3.20
CA ALA A 288 -1.89 -6.65 2.26
C ALA A 288 -2.19 -7.50 1.01
N GLU A 289 -3.28 -7.19 0.31
CA GLU A 289 -3.48 -7.56 -1.10
C GLU A 289 -3.08 -6.36 -1.98
N LEU A 290 -2.16 -6.54 -2.93
CA LEU A 290 -1.47 -5.39 -3.54
C LEU A 290 -1.13 -5.55 -5.03
N VAL A 291 -1.53 -4.55 -5.82
CA VAL A 291 -1.13 -4.38 -7.22
C VAL A 291 -0.31 -3.10 -7.36
N SER A 292 0.96 -3.19 -7.78
CA SER A 292 1.75 -1.96 -8.04
C SER A 292 2.90 -2.08 -9.04
N GLU A 293 3.45 -0.97 -9.54
CA GLU A 293 4.69 -1.04 -10.32
C GLU A 293 5.90 -1.32 -9.41
N VAL A 294 6.03 -0.62 -8.28
CA VAL A 294 7.23 -0.68 -7.43
C VAL A 294 6.93 -0.78 -5.93
N VAL A 295 7.40 -1.85 -5.30
CA VAL A 295 7.30 -2.09 -3.85
C VAL A 295 8.66 -1.97 -3.17
N GLN A 296 8.74 -1.19 -2.08
CA GLN A 296 9.93 -1.07 -1.23
C GLN A 296 9.57 -1.15 0.24
N CYS A 297 9.93 -2.26 0.90
CA CYS A 297 9.65 -2.51 2.31
C CYS A 297 10.81 -3.14 3.08
N LEU A 298 10.66 -3.33 4.40
CA LEU A 298 11.61 -4.11 5.21
C LEU A 298 11.18 -5.57 5.36
N LEU A 299 9.86 -5.78 5.47
CA LEU A 299 9.17 -7.06 5.54
C LEU A 299 7.88 -6.96 4.71
N LEU A 300 7.47 -8.08 4.13
CA LEU A 300 6.35 -8.23 3.20
C LEU A 300 5.66 -9.57 3.50
N GLU A 301 4.42 -9.52 4.01
CA GLU A 301 3.56 -10.66 4.35
C GLU A 301 2.23 -10.54 3.56
N ALA A 302 2.20 -10.85 2.25
CA ALA A 302 1.16 -10.34 1.34
C ALA A 302 0.83 -11.24 0.13
N GLU A 303 -0.31 -10.99 -0.52
CA GLU A 303 -0.58 -11.41 -1.91
C GLU A 303 -0.25 -10.24 -2.85
N LEU A 304 0.65 -10.44 -3.83
CA LEU A 304 1.28 -9.30 -4.52
C LEU A 304 1.53 -9.49 -6.02
N VAL A 305 1.07 -8.53 -6.81
CA VAL A 305 1.36 -8.41 -8.25
C VAL A 305 2.15 -7.12 -8.49
N SER A 306 3.39 -7.21 -8.99
CA SER A 306 4.15 -6.00 -9.32
C SER A 306 5.23 -6.12 -10.39
N GLU A 307 5.76 -5.00 -10.92
CA GLU A 307 6.95 -5.07 -11.77
C GLU A 307 8.22 -5.31 -10.94
N VAL A 308 8.41 -4.57 -9.83
CA VAL A 308 9.66 -4.58 -9.06
C VAL A 308 9.44 -4.63 -7.54
N VAL A 309 9.94 -5.69 -6.91
CA VAL A 309 9.92 -5.88 -5.44
C VAL A 309 11.31 -5.71 -4.84
N ARG A 310 11.41 -4.93 -3.74
CA ARG A 310 12.63 -4.79 -2.94
C ARG A 310 12.32 -4.84 -1.45
N CYS A 311 12.61 -5.98 -0.83
CA CYS A 311 12.37 -6.23 0.58
C CYS A 311 13.47 -7.12 1.16
N PRO A 312 14.12 -6.80 2.28
CA PRO A 312 15.05 -7.70 2.95
C PRO A 312 14.44 -9.07 3.31
N TRP A 313 13.18 -9.11 3.75
CA TRP A 313 12.41 -10.31 4.08
C TRP A 313 11.12 -10.33 3.25
N LEU A 314 10.72 -11.51 2.76
CA LEU A 314 9.60 -11.73 1.85
C LEU A 314 8.95 -13.07 2.20
N GLU A 315 7.71 -13.02 2.70
CA GLU A 315 6.88 -14.17 3.09
C GLU A 315 5.51 -14.05 2.39
N ALA A 316 5.35 -14.51 1.14
CA ALA A 316 4.25 -14.05 0.27
C ALA A 316 3.83 -15.03 -0.85
N GLU A 317 2.65 -14.80 -1.43
CA GLU A 317 2.29 -15.26 -2.78
C GLU A 317 2.53 -14.12 -3.77
N LEU A 318 3.39 -14.33 -4.79
CA LEU A 318 3.94 -13.20 -5.54
C LEU A 318 4.11 -13.45 -7.05
N VAL A 319 3.67 -12.47 -7.84
CA VAL A 319 3.90 -12.41 -9.30
C VAL A 319 4.65 -11.13 -9.62
N SER A 320 5.88 -11.22 -10.17
CA SER A 320 6.60 -10.00 -10.58
C SER A 320 7.64 -10.15 -11.69
N GLU A 321 8.04 -9.07 -12.35
CA GLU A 321 9.19 -9.13 -13.27
C GLU A 321 10.50 -9.31 -12.48
N VAL A 322 10.72 -8.55 -11.40
CA VAL A 322 12.00 -8.54 -10.68
C VAL A 322 11.85 -8.54 -9.15
N VAL A 323 12.32 -9.62 -8.51
CA VAL A 323 12.46 -9.71 -7.05
C VAL A 323 13.90 -9.46 -6.61
N ARG A 324 14.07 -8.60 -5.58
CA ARG A 324 15.34 -8.44 -4.86
C ARG A 324 15.14 -8.47 -3.35
N CYS A 325 15.70 -9.49 -2.69
CA CYS A 325 15.62 -9.64 -1.25
C CYS A 325 16.92 -10.13 -0.61
N LEU A 326 16.92 -10.34 0.71
CA LEU A 326 17.94 -11.14 1.38
C LEU A 326 17.42 -12.56 1.60
N LEU A 327 16.17 -12.68 2.03
CA LEU A 327 15.48 -13.93 2.36
C LEU A 327 14.13 -13.96 1.63
N LEU A 328 13.72 -15.15 1.19
CA LEU A 328 12.53 -15.39 0.38
C LEU A 328 11.92 -16.73 0.81
N GLU A 329 10.74 -16.66 1.41
CA GLU A 329 9.95 -17.79 1.92
C GLU A 329 8.54 -17.71 1.30
N ALA A 330 8.37 -18.13 0.04
CA ALA A 330 7.23 -17.70 -0.79
C ALA A 330 6.82 -18.69 -1.89
N GLU A 331 5.60 -18.52 -2.43
CA GLU A 331 5.22 -19.04 -3.76
C GLU A 331 5.46 -17.91 -4.79
N LEU A 332 6.32 -18.14 -5.78
CA LEU A 332 6.79 -17.08 -6.68
C LEU A 332 6.71 -17.44 -8.17
N VAL A 333 6.13 -16.53 -8.97
CA VAL A 333 6.30 -16.48 -10.43
C VAL A 333 7.03 -15.19 -10.80
N SER A 334 8.21 -15.27 -11.44
CA SER A 334 8.91 -14.06 -11.87
C SER A 334 9.87 -14.19 -13.06
N GLU A 335 10.28 -13.10 -13.71
CA GLU A 335 11.37 -13.20 -14.70
C GLU A 335 12.74 -13.34 -14.02
N VAL A 336 13.03 -12.52 -13.00
CA VAL A 336 14.36 -12.44 -12.37
C VAL A 336 14.32 -12.41 -10.84
N VAL A 337 14.98 -13.39 -10.21
CA VAL A 337 15.13 -13.51 -8.75
C VAL A 337 16.56 -13.24 -8.31
N GLN A 338 16.74 -12.36 -7.32
CA GLN A 338 18.04 -12.07 -6.70
C GLN A 338 17.93 -12.01 -5.18
N CYS A 339 18.40 -13.05 -4.48
CA CYS A 339 18.35 -13.14 -3.01
C CYS A 339 19.68 -13.63 -2.41
N LEU A 340 19.73 -13.83 -1.08
CA LEU A 340 20.84 -14.56 -0.44
C LEU A 340 20.43 -16.00 -0.14
N LEU A 341 19.33 -16.21 0.59
CA LEU A 341 18.70 -17.52 0.79
C LEU A 341 17.33 -17.54 0.08
N LEU A 342 16.88 -18.73 -0.31
CA LEU A 342 15.67 -18.97 -1.09
C LEU A 342 15.07 -20.30 -0.59
N GLU A 343 13.91 -20.23 0.06
CA GLU A 343 13.18 -21.35 0.66
C GLU A 343 11.72 -21.33 0.13
N ALA A 344 11.48 -21.82 -1.10
CA ALA A 344 10.30 -21.42 -1.89
C ALA A 344 9.82 -22.47 -2.91
N GLU A 345 8.58 -22.33 -3.38
CA GLU A 345 8.11 -22.91 -4.67
C GLU A 345 8.21 -21.83 -5.74
N LEU A 346 8.93 -22.07 -6.85
CA LEU A 346 9.38 -20.99 -7.73
C LEU A 346 9.42 -21.33 -9.22
N VAL A 347 8.80 -20.46 -10.03
CA VAL A 347 8.89 -20.47 -11.50
C VAL A 347 9.56 -19.18 -11.97
N SER A 348 10.70 -19.26 -12.66
CA SER A 348 11.33 -18.05 -13.23
C SER A 348 12.24 -18.22 -14.44
N GLU A 349 12.57 -17.16 -15.18
CA GLU A 349 13.61 -17.28 -16.22
C GLU A 349 15.02 -17.37 -15.58
N VAL A 350 15.33 -16.51 -14.61
CA VAL A 350 16.69 -16.40 -14.05
C VAL A 350 16.72 -16.31 -12.52
N VAL A 351 17.41 -17.27 -11.89
CA VAL A 351 17.62 -17.34 -10.44
C VAL A 351 19.07 -17.04 -10.08
N ARG A 352 19.28 -16.14 -9.12
CA ARG A 352 20.58 -15.87 -8.48
C ARG A 352 20.47 -15.78 -6.97
N CYS A 353 21.09 -16.71 -6.26
CA CYS A 353 21.14 -16.71 -4.80
C CYS A 353 22.52 -17.15 -4.28
N LEU A 354 22.72 -17.13 -2.95
CA LEU A 354 23.89 -17.77 -2.32
C LEU A 354 23.60 -19.23 -1.93
N LEU A 355 22.37 -19.51 -1.52
CA LEU A 355 21.85 -20.81 -1.12
C LEU A 355 20.40 -20.94 -1.63
N LEU A 356 20.01 -22.17 -1.99
CA LEU A 356 18.74 -22.51 -2.63
C LEU A 356 18.24 -23.81 -2.00
N GLU A 357 17.12 -23.75 -1.28
CA GLU A 357 16.43 -24.86 -0.58
C GLU A 357 14.96 -24.90 -1.05
N ALA A 358 14.67 -25.40 -2.26
CA ALA A 358 13.42 -25.06 -2.98
C ALA A 358 12.92 -26.14 -3.97
N GLU A 359 11.65 -26.03 -4.38
CA GLU A 359 11.12 -26.65 -5.61
C GLU A 359 11.11 -25.61 -6.73
N LEU A 360 11.79 -25.88 -7.86
CA LEU A 360 12.17 -24.81 -8.78
C LEU A 360 12.14 -25.19 -10.27
N VAL A 361 11.46 -24.37 -11.07
CA VAL A 361 11.45 -24.45 -12.54
C VAL A 361 12.06 -23.17 -13.12
N SER A 362 13.16 -23.27 -13.88
CA SER A 362 13.74 -22.07 -14.51
C SER A 362 14.55 -22.28 -15.78
N GLU A 363 14.86 -21.22 -16.54
CA GLU A 363 15.84 -21.36 -17.63
C GLU A 363 17.27 -21.42 -17.08
N VAL A 364 17.64 -20.53 -16.16
CA VAL A 364 19.02 -20.38 -15.67
C VAL A 364 19.12 -20.24 -14.15
N VAL A 365 19.87 -21.15 -13.53
CA VAL A 365 20.20 -21.12 -12.08
C VAL A 365 21.68 -20.80 -11.86
N GLN A 366 21.96 -19.81 -11.01
CA GLN A 366 23.30 -19.47 -10.55
C GLN A 366 23.35 -19.34 -9.02
N CYS A 367 23.75 -20.41 -8.34
CA CYS A 367 23.84 -20.45 -6.88
C CYS A 367 25.10 -21.20 -6.41
N PRO A 368 25.92 -20.69 -5.47
CA PRO A 368 27.04 -21.43 -4.91
C PRO A 368 26.64 -22.77 -4.26
N TRP A 369 25.51 -22.82 -3.53
CA TRP A 369 24.99 -24.01 -2.86
C TRP A 369 23.55 -24.25 -3.33
N LEU A 370 23.18 -25.51 -3.55
CA LEU A 370 21.92 -25.92 -4.16
C LEU A 370 21.46 -27.25 -3.52
N GLU A 371 20.36 -27.22 -2.78
CA GLU A 371 19.68 -28.36 -2.15
C GLU A 371 18.19 -28.36 -2.55
N ALA A 372 17.81 -28.99 -3.68
CA ALA A 372 16.51 -28.70 -4.33
C ALA A 372 15.95 -29.82 -5.21
N GLU A 373 14.65 -29.75 -5.52
CA GLU A 373 14.03 -30.42 -6.68
C GLU A 373 13.94 -29.40 -7.83
N LEU A 374 14.59 -29.68 -8.98
CA LEU A 374 14.88 -28.60 -9.94
C LEU A 374 14.82 -29.02 -11.42
N VAL A 375 14.03 -28.27 -12.20
CA VAL A 375 13.95 -28.40 -13.67
C VAL A 375 14.54 -27.13 -14.31
N SER A 376 15.62 -27.24 -15.10
CA SER A 376 16.14 -26.06 -15.81
C SER A 376 16.96 -26.30 -17.08
N GLU A 377 17.12 -25.30 -17.94
CA GLU A 377 18.04 -25.45 -19.08
C GLU A 377 19.52 -25.46 -18.61
N VAL A 378 19.91 -24.55 -17.71
CA VAL A 378 21.31 -24.36 -17.31
C VAL A 378 21.49 -24.18 -15.80
N VAL A 379 22.28 -25.08 -15.19
CA VAL A 379 22.69 -25.00 -13.77
C VAL A 379 24.19 -24.66 -13.65
N GLN A 380 24.50 -23.65 -12.84
CA GLN A 380 25.87 -23.26 -12.48
C GLN A 380 26.01 -23.09 -10.96
N CYS A 381 26.75 -23.99 -10.31
CA CYS A 381 26.93 -23.97 -8.86
C CYS A 381 28.34 -24.37 -8.39
N LEU A 382 28.61 -24.26 -7.08
CA LEU A 382 29.86 -24.78 -6.48
C LEU A 382 29.66 -26.19 -5.88
N LEU A 383 28.49 -26.43 -5.31
CA LEU A 383 28.01 -27.69 -4.77
C LEU A 383 26.53 -27.88 -5.14
N LEU A 384 26.13 -29.12 -5.32
CA LEU A 384 24.81 -29.54 -5.77
C LEU A 384 24.43 -30.85 -5.05
N GLU A 385 23.34 -30.80 -4.27
CA GLU A 385 22.79 -31.90 -3.46
C GLU A 385 21.26 -32.01 -3.74
N ALA A 386 20.85 -32.60 -4.86
CA ALA A 386 19.53 -32.31 -5.47
C ALA A 386 18.97 -33.39 -6.42
N GLU A 387 17.65 -33.36 -6.67
CA GLU A 387 17.00 -34.08 -7.78
C GLU A 387 16.83 -33.13 -8.97
N LEU A 388 17.37 -33.46 -10.16
CA LEU A 388 17.44 -32.52 -11.28
C LEU A 388 17.09 -33.09 -12.66
N VAL A 389 16.42 -32.25 -13.45
CA VAL A 389 16.28 -32.43 -14.90
C VAL A 389 16.83 -31.18 -15.61
N SER A 390 17.87 -31.32 -16.43
CA SER A 390 18.43 -30.13 -17.13
C SER A 390 19.17 -30.37 -18.43
N GLU A 391 19.33 -29.37 -19.30
CA GLU A 391 20.17 -29.53 -20.50
C GLU A 391 21.66 -29.53 -20.12
N VAL A 392 22.10 -28.58 -19.28
CA VAL A 392 23.53 -28.37 -18.98
C VAL A 392 23.80 -28.15 -17.49
N VAL A 393 24.63 -29.00 -16.90
CA VAL A 393 25.10 -28.88 -15.51
C VAL A 393 26.60 -28.55 -15.47
N GLN A 394 26.97 -27.52 -14.71
CA GLN A 394 28.37 -27.15 -14.46
C GLN A 394 28.62 -26.87 -12.98
N CYS A 395 29.36 -27.78 -12.32
CA CYS A 395 29.64 -27.69 -10.89
C CYS A 395 31.00 -28.34 -10.52
N PRO A 396 31.77 -27.80 -9.56
CA PRO A 396 32.95 -28.43 -8.97
C PRO A 396 32.70 -29.80 -8.32
N TRP A 397 31.54 -29.97 -7.67
CA TRP A 397 31.15 -31.14 -6.90
C TRP A 397 29.63 -31.36 -7.03
N LEU A 398 29.21 -32.62 -7.09
CA LEU A 398 27.84 -33.03 -7.42
C LEU A 398 27.51 -34.34 -6.68
N GLU A 399 26.46 -34.33 -5.84
CA GLU A 399 25.90 -35.50 -5.15
C GLU A 399 24.38 -35.52 -5.39
N ALA A 400 23.86 -36.29 -6.37
CA ALA A 400 22.50 -36.05 -6.87
C ALA A 400 21.91 -37.18 -7.73
N GLU A 401 20.58 -37.13 -7.94
CA GLU A 401 19.89 -37.86 -9.02
C GLU A 401 19.68 -36.88 -10.19
N LEU A 402 20.24 -37.14 -11.39
CA LEU A 402 20.03 -36.25 -12.55
C LEU A 402 19.69 -36.95 -13.87
N VAL A 403 18.84 -36.26 -14.64
CA VAL A 403 18.67 -36.47 -16.09
C VAL A 403 19.19 -35.22 -16.82
N SER A 404 20.17 -35.36 -17.72
CA SER A 404 20.67 -34.20 -18.47
C SER A 404 21.34 -34.45 -19.82
N GLU A 405 21.41 -33.48 -20.72
CA GLU A 405 22.18 -33.67 -21.97
C GLU A 405 23.70 -33.63 -21.69
N VAL A 406 24.18 -32.65 -20.93
CA VAL A 406 25.62 -32.43 -20.70
C VAL A 406 25.96 -32.16 -19.24
N VAL A 407 26.74 -33.05 -18.63
CA VAL A 407 27.32 -32.88 -17.29
C VAL A 407 28.80 -32.51 -17.38
N ARG A 408 29.20 -31.45 -16.68
CA ARG A 408 30.60 -31.07 -16.46
C ARG A 408 30.91 -30.85 -14.99
N CYS A 409 31.46 -31.87 -14.33
CA CYS A 409 31.88 -31.77 -12.94
C CYS A 409 33.21 -32.48 -12.66
N PRO A 410 34.21 -31.84 -12.02
CA PRO A 410 35.45 -32.50 -11.64
C PRO A 410 35.26 -33.73 -10.75
N TRP A 411 34.26 -33.71 -9.86
CA TRP A 411 33.87 -34.79 -8.95
C TRP A 411 32.38 -35.04 -9.11
N LEU A 412 31.97 -36.31 -9.12
CA LEU A 412 30.62 -36.76 -9.45
C LEU A 412 30.30 -38.01 -8.63
N GLU A 413 29.31 -37.90 -7.73
CA GLU A 413 28.82 -38.97 -6.84
C GLU A 413 27.29 -39.11 -7.04
N ALA A 414 26.78 -39.88 -8.02
CA ALA A 414 25.39 -39.71 -8.48
C ALA A 414 24.72 -40.92 -9.18
N GLU A 415 23.39 -40.88 -9.30
CA GLU A 415 22.63 -41.66 -10.28
C GLU A 415 22.31 -40.75 -11.48
N LEU A 416 22.86 -41.05 -12.68
CA LEU A 416 22.69 -40.19 -13.87
C LEU A 416 22.16 -40.89 -15.12
N VAL A 417 21.32 -40.18 -15.87
CA VAL A 417 21.05 -40.44 -17.28
C VAL A 417 21.50 -39.25 -18.11
N SER A 418 22.46 -39.40 -19.04
CA SER A 418 22.91 -38.26 -19.85
C SER A 418 23.53 -38.55 -21.22
N GLU A 419 23.50 -37.62 -22.17
CA GLU A 419 24.21 -37.83 -23.44
C GLU A 419 25.73 -37.76 -23.26
N VAL A 420 26.23 -36.75 -22.53
CA VAL A 420 27.68 -36.49 -22.39
C VAL A 420 28.09 -36.19 -20.94
N VAL A 421 28.97 -37.01 -20.38
CA VAL A 421 29.62 -36.79 -19.08
C VAL A 421 31.08 -36.40 -19.27
N GLN A 422 31.51 -35.28 -18.66
CA GLN A 422 32.92 -34.86 -18.60
C GLN A 422 33.35 -34.57 -17.16
N CYS A 423 34.20 -35.42 -16.59
CA CYS A 423 34.64 -35.32 -15.20
C CYS A 423 36.13 -35.60 -15.01
N LEU A 424 36.64 -35.48 -13.77
CA LEU A 424 37.96 -36.04 -13.41
C LEU A 424 37.78 -37.38 -12.72
N LEU A 425 36.88 -37.44 -11.74
CA LEU A 425 36.58 -38.61 -10.92
C LEU A 425 35.06 -38.83 -10.97
N LEU A 426 34.64 -40.10 -10.97
CA LEU A 426 33.25 -40.51 -11.14
C LEU A 426 32.97 -41.77 -10.31
N GLU A 427 32.05 -41.65 -9.37
CA GLU A 427 31.58 -42.71 -8.46
C GLU A 427 30.05 -42.79 -8.56
N ALA A 428 29.50 -43.63 -9.44
CA ALA A 428 28.11 -43.45 -9.90
C ALA A 428 27.41 -44.70 -10.48
N GLU A 429 26.09 -44.64 -10.62
CA GLU A 429 25.33 -45.46 -11.59
C GLU A 429 24.99 -44.57 -12.80
N LEU A 430 25.47 -44.88 -14.01
CA LEU A 430 25.17 -44.07 -15.21
C LEU A 430 24.57 -44.87 -16.38
N VAL A 431 23.67 -44.20 -17.11
CA VAL A 431 23.36 -44.51 -18.51
C VAL A 431 23.77 -43.31 -19.38
N SER A 432 24.66 -43.50 -20.37
CA SER A 432 25.07 -42.38 -21.24
C SER A 432 25.55 -42.71 -22.64
N GLU A 433 25.54 -41.76 -23.58
CA GLU A 433 26.17 -42.00 -24.89
C GLU A 433 27.71 -41.90 -24.79
N VAL A 434 28.23 -40.86 -24.14
CA VAL A 434 29.67 -40.57 -24.09
C VAL A 434 30.17 -40.21 -22.70
N VAL A 435 31.11 -40.99 -22.16
CA VAL A 435 31.82 -40.71 -20.90
C VAL A 435 33.28 -40.31 -21.16
N GLN A 436 33.72 -39.20 -20.57
CA GLN A 436 35.11 -38.72 -20.57
C GLN A 436 35.59 -38.39 -19.15
N CYS A 437 36.51 -39.18 -18.59
CA CYS A 437 36.98 -39.01 -17.22
C CYS A 437 38.49 -39.32 -17.03
N LEU A 438 39.04 -39.13 -15.82
CA LEU A 438 40.37 -39.65 -15.47
C LEU A 438 40.29 -40.99 -14.73
N SER A 439 39.45 -41.10 -13.70
CA SER A 439 39.01 -42.38 -13.11
C SER A 439 37.50 -42.55 -13.19
N LEU A 440 37.07 -43.79 -13.00
CA LEU A 440 35.71 -44.27 -13.19
C LEU A 440 35.52 -45.49 -12.29
N GLU A 441 34.70 -45.34 -11.25
CA GLU A 441 34.38 -46.35 -10.24
C GLU A 441 32.84 -46.50 -10.17
N ALA A 442 32.25 -47.27 -11.09
CA ALA A 442 30.81 -47.14 -11.41
C ALA A 442 30.16 -48.39 -12.01
N GLU A 443 28.82 -48.43 -12.02
CA GLU A 443 28.04 -49.29 -12.91
C GLU A 443 27.59 -48.46 -14.12
N LEU A 444 28.06 -48.77 -15.34
CA LEU A 444 27.70 -47.99 -16.55
C LEU A 444 27.12 -48.81 -17.70
N VAL A 445 26.15 -48.20 -18.38
CA VAL A 445 25.75 -48.55 -19.75
C VAL A 445 26.09 -47.38 -20.67
N SER A 446 26.96 -47.57 -21.68
CA SER A 446 27.28 -46.47 -22.61
C SER A 446 27.80 -46.83 -24.01
N GLU A 447 27.57 -45.99 -25.02
CA GLU A 447 28.13 -46.22 -26.36
C GLU A 447 29.66 -46.06 -26.35
N VAL A 448 30.19 -44.97 -25.76
CA VAL A 448 31.62 -44.63 -25.81
C VAL A 448 32.18 -44.23 -24.45
N VAL A 449 33.13 -45.01 -23.94
CA VAL A 449 33.92 -44.68 -22.73
C VAL A 449 35.34 -44.26 -23.11
N GLN A 450 35.80 -43.11 -22.58
CA GLN A 450 37.19 -42.66 -22.65
C GLN A 450 37.71 -42.25 -21.27
N CYS A 451 38.71 -42.98 -20.75
CA CYS A 451 39.25 -42.73 -19.41
C CYS A 451 40.76 -43.02 -19.32
N LEU A 452 41.38 -42.75 -18.16
CA LEU A 452 42.72 -43.26 -17.87
C LEU A 452 42.67 -44.54 -17.03
N LEU A 453 41.83 -44.54 -15.99
CA LEU A 453 41.58 -45.62 -15.05
C LEU A 453 40.10 -46.02 -15.12
N LEU A 454 39.80 -47.30 -14.91
CA LEU A 454 38.47 -47.87 -15.06
C LEU A 454 38.33 -49.09 -14.15
N GLU A 455 37.49 -48.98 -13.14
CA GLU A 455 37.25 -49.95 -12.06
C GLU A 455 35.73 -50.13 -11.89
N ALA A 456 35.08 -50.89 -12.79
CA ALA A 456 33.63 -50.76 -13.03
C ALA A 456 32.94 -52.03 -13.57
N GLU A 457 31.62 -52.08 -13.49
CA GLU A 457 30.78 -53.02 -14.25
C GLU A 457 30.21 -52.29 -15.48
N LEU A 458 30.50 -52.79 -16.71
CA LEU A 458 30.31 -52.01 -17.94
C LEU A 458 29.67 -52.79 -19.10
N VAL A 459 28.60 -52.23 -19.68
CA VAL A 459 28.01 -52.69 -20.95
C VAL A 459 28.11 -51.58 -21.99
N SER A 460 28.80 -51.81 -23.11
CA SER A 460 29.15 -50.73 -24.03
C SER A 460 29.42 -51.13 -25.48
N GLU A 461 29.56 -50.16 -26.40
CA GLU A 461 30.06 -50.44 -27.76
C GLU A 461 31.58 -50.25 -27.86
N VAL A 462 32.11 -49.11 -27.39
CA VAL A 462 33.52 -48.71 -27.56
C VAL A 462 34.15 -48.22 -26.26
N VAL A 463 35.24 -48.87 -25.84
CA VAL A 463 36.00 -48.51 -24.63
C VAL A 463 37.44 -48.15 -25.00
N GLN A 464 37.93 -47.00 -24.51
CA GLN A 464 39.32 -46.56 -24.66
C GLN A 464 39.89 -46.11 -23.31
N CYS A 465 40.90 -46.84 -22.82
CA CYS A 465 41.46 -46.63 -21.49
C CYS A 465 42.99 -46.85 -21.47
N LEU A 466 43.66 -46.46 -20.37
CA LEU A 466 45.04 -46.89 -20.14
C LEU A 466 45.08 -48.17 -19.31
N LEU A 467 44.43 -48.16 -18.13
CA LEU A 467 44.23 -49.31 -17.25
C LEU A 467 42.74 -49.70 -17.23
N LEU A 468 42.45 -50.98 -17.04
CA LEU A 468 41.09 -51.53 -17.00
C LEU A 468 41.02 -52.74 -16.06
N GLU A 469 40.30 -52.57 -14.96
CA GLU A 469 40.15 -53.49 -13.82
C GLU A 469 38.63 -53.69 -13.55
N ALA A 470 37.94 -54.38 -14.47
CA ALA A 470 36.48 -54.31 -14.62
C ALA A 470 35.83 -55.65 -15.02
N GLU A 471 34.49 -55.74 -14.87
CA GLU A 471 33.67 -56.72 -15.60
C GLU A 471 33.03 -56.01 -16.80
N LEU A 472 33.34 -56.41 -18.03
CA LEU A 472 32.98 -55.60 -19.22
C LEU A 472 32.55 -56.41 -20.45
N VAL A 473 31.41 -56.00 -21.02
CA VAL A 473 30.86 -56.52 -22.28
C VAL A 473 30.87 -55.41 -23.33
N SER A 474 31.57 -55.61 -24.46
CA SER A 474 31.55 -54.62 -25.56
C SER A 474 31.98 -55.13 -26.93
N GLU A 475 31.66 -54.37 -27.98
CA GLU A 475 32.15 -54.67 -29.33
C GLU A 475 33.65 -54.38 -29.48
N VAL A 476 34.14 -53.23 -28.98
CA VAL A 476 35.51 -52.75 -29.22
C VAL A 476 36.19 -52.21 -27.97
N VAL A 477 37.27 -52.85 -27.51
CA VAL A 477 38.12 -52.32 -26.43
C VAL A 477 39.52 -51.98 -26.93
N ARG A 478 40.02 -50.81 -26.53
CA ARG A 478 41.43 -50.39 -26.64
C ARG A 478 42.00 -50.07 -25.26
N CYS A 479 42.98 -50.84 -24.82
CA CYS A 479 43.63 -50.64 -23.52
C CYS A 479 45.15 -50.73 -23.60
N LEU A 480 45.90 -50.17 -22.64
CA LEU A 480 47.33 -50.50 -22.51
C LEU A 480 47.53 -51.73 -21.61
N LEU A 481 46.83 -51.78 -20.48
CA LEU A 481 46.86 -52.88 -19.52
C LEU A 481 45.43 -53.33 -19.20
N LEU A 482 45.29 -54.62 -18.92
CA LEU A 482 44.01 -55.32 -18.73
C LEU A 482 44.12 -56.30 -17.55
N GLU A 483 43.28 -56.11 -16.54
CA GLU A 483 43.13 -57.01 -15.39
C GLU A 483 41.63 -57.22 -15.10
N ALA A 484 40.90 -57.75 -16.09
CA ALA A 484 39.43 -57.71 -16.18
C ALA A 484 38.80 -59.00 -16.73
N GLU A 485 37.53 -59.25 -16.39
CA GLU A 485 36.71 -60.27 -17.05
C GLU A 485 35.98 -59.64 -18.26
N LEU A 486 36.29 -60.10 -19.47
CA LEU A 486 35.83 -59.50 -20.72
C LEU A 486 35.02 -60.45 -21.61
N VAL A 487 33.96 -59.93 -22.22
CA VAL A 487 33.23 -60.57 -23.33
C VAL A 487 33.15 -59.59 -24.51
N SER A 488 33.79 -59.91 -25.64
CA SER A 488 33.92 -58.92 -26.73
C SER A 488 34.20 -59.48 -28.13
N GLU A 489 33.96 -58.65 -29.15
CA GLU A 489 34.28 -58.94 -30.55
C GLU A 489 35.72 -58.56 -30.93
N VAL A 490 36.13 -57.31 -30.68
CA VAL A 490 37.41 -56.74 -31.15
C VAL A 490 38.25 -56.17 -30.01
N MET A 491 39.39 -56.78 -29.75
CA MET A 491 40.32 -56.39 -28.67
C MET A 491 41.65 -55.86 -29.22
N GLN A 492 42.09 -54.68 -28.73
CA GLN A 492 43.43 -54.15 -28.95
C GLN A 492 44.07 -53.74 -27.61
N CYS A 493 44.84 -54.65 -27.03
CA CYS A 493 45.59 -54.42 -25.79
C CYS A 493 47.04 -54.91 -25.91
N LEU A 494 47.96 -54.38 -25.09
CA LEU A 494 49.40 -54.60 -25.28
C LEU A 494 49.96 -55.94 -24.73
N LEU A 495 49.16 -56.84 -24.13
CA LEU A 495 49.63 -58.13 -23.57
C LEU A 495 48.59 -59.28 -23.64
N LEU A 496 48.71 -60.21 -24.60
CA LEU A 496 48.17 -61.60 -24.60
C LEU A 496 48.99 -62.47 -25.60
N GLU A 497 49.00 -63.81 -25.44
CA GLU A 497 49.75 -64.73 -26.34
C GLU A 497 49.05 -66.06 -26.74
N ASP A 498 48.28 -66.74 -25.87
CA ASP A 498 47.73 -68.11 -26.10
C ASP A 498 46.41 -68.38 -25.34
N GLU A 499 45.64 -69.40 -25.72
CA GLU A 499 44.54 -69.98 -24.91
C GLU A 499 43.25 -69.14 -24.75
N LEU A 500 43.21 -67.90 -25.26
CA LEU A 500 42.14 -66.92 -25.02
C LEU A 500 41.67 -66.26 -26.33
N VAL A 501 40.34 -66.11 -26.49
CA VAL A 501 39.69 -65.65 -27.73
C VAL A 501 38.42 -64.83 -27.44
N SER A 502 38.54 -63.50 -27.49
CA SER A 502 37.52 -62.65 -28.14
C SER A 502 37.58 -62.91 -29.65
N GLU A 503 36.51 -62.65 -30.42
CA GLU A 503 36.47 -63.05 -31.85
C GLU A 503 37.72 -62.62 -32.64
N VAL A 504 38.24 -61.42 -32.38
CA VAL A 504 39.49 -60.90 -32.94
C VAL A 504 40.33 -60.18 -31.88
N VAL A 505 41.49 -60.74 -31.53
CA VAL A 505 42.49 -60.12 -30.64
C VAL A 505 43.70 -59.63 -31.45
N TRP A 506 44.14 -58.39 -31.23
CA TRP A 506 45.33 -57.80 -31.85
C TRP A 506 46.32 -57.28 -30.80
N CYS A 507 47.34 -58.09 -30.50
CA CYS A 507 48.44 -57.75 -29.59
C CYS A 507 49.73 -57.43 -30.38
N PRO A 508 50.24 -56.17 -30.36
CA PRO A 508 51.38 -55.77 -31.19
C PRO A 508 52.79 -56.23 -30.73
N TRP A 509 52.95 -56.92 -29.60
CA TRP A 509 54.25 -57.07 -28.90
C TRP A 509 54.81 -58.53 -28.86
N LEU A 510 55.05 -59.18 -30.02
CA LEU A 510 55.59 -60.55 -30.16
C LEU A 510 56.72 -60.69 -31.24
N GLU A 511 57.51 -61.78 -31.26
CA GLU A 511 58.60 -62.07 -32.25
C GLU A 511 58.90 -63.60 -32.47
N ALA A 512 60.18 -64.02 -32.59
CA ALA A 512 60.74 -65.39 -32.65
C ALA A 512 60.71 -66.22 -33.98
N GLU A 513 61.59 -67.26 -34.06
CA GLU A 513 61.75 -68.20 -35.20
C GLU A 513 62.12 -69.65 -34.75
N LEU A 514 61.30 -70.31 -33.92
CA LEU A 514 61.45 -71.73 -33.54
C LEU A 514 60.12 -72.30 -33.01
N VAL A 515 59.94 -73.62 -33.10
CA VAL A 515 58.76 -74.40 -32.62
C VAL A 515 58.55 -74.15 -31.11
N SER A 516 57.35 -73.83 -30.60
CA SER A 516 56.22 -74.76 -30.45
C SER A 516 54.82 -74.12 -30.26
N GLU A 517 53.84 -74.71 -30.97
CA GLU A 517 52.41 -74.88 -30.60
C GLU A 517 51.66 -73.77 -29.82
N VAL A 518 50.80 -73.03 -30.54
CA VAL A 518 49.64 -72.30 -30.02
C VAL A 518 48.39 -72.84 -30.74
N VAL A 519 47.29 -73.00 -30.00
CA VAL A 519 46.22 -73.96 -30.33
C VAL A 519 45.20 -73.41 -31.32
N ARG A 520 44.62 -74.32 -32.15
CA ARG A 520 43.38 -74.05 -32.88
C ARG A 520 42.20 -74.38 -31.98
N CYS A 521 41.53 -73.35 -31.44
CA CYS A 521 40.27 -73.52 -30.75
C CYS A 521 39.23 -74.16 -31.68
N LEU A 522 38.78 -75.39 -31.36
CA LEU A 522 37.46 -75.93 -31.75
C LEU A 522 37.18 -77.19 -30.91
N TRP A 523 36.19 -77.09 -30.02
CA TRP A 523 35.65 -78.21 -29.24
C TRP A 523 35.19 -79.37 -30.17
N LEU A 524 35.87 -80.53 -30.16
CA LEU A 524 35.64 -81.62 -31.13
C LEU A 524 35.82 -83.07 -30.59
N GLU A 525 35.03 -83.98 -31.16
CA GLU A 525 35.08 -85.47 -31.26
C GLU A 525 35.45 -86.40 -30.07
N ALA A 526 36.14 -85.95 -29.01
CA ALA A 526 36.61 -86.78 -27.88
C ALA A 526 37.65 -87.88 -28.29
N GLU A 527 38.21 -88.73 -27.42
CA GLU A 527 37.97 -89.06 -26.01
C GLU A 527 39.29 -89.41 -25.28
N LEU A 528 39.33 -89.22 -23.95
CA LEU A 528 40.42 -89.56 -23.00
C LEU A 528 41.68 -88.68 -23.05
N VAL A 529 42.28 -88.27 -21.91
CA VAL A 529 41.85 -88.28 -20.50
C VAL A 529 42.71 -87.30 -19.69
N SER A 530 42.18 -86.77 -18.57
CA SER A 530 42.93 -85.98 -17.58
C SER A 530 42.40 -86.27 -16.17
N GLU A 531 43.24 -86.14 -15.14
CA GLU A 531 42.89 -86.42 -13.73
C GLU A 531 42.92 -85.17 -12.83
N VAL A 532 42.77 -83.98 -13.41
CA VAL A 532 42.58 -82.68 -12.72
C VAL A 532 42.91 -81.51 -13.65
N LEU A 533 42.93 -80.27 -13.12
CA LEU A 533 43.03 -78.99 -13.84
C LEU A 533 43.51 -77.89 -12.86
N ARG A 534 44.23 -76.88 -13.36
CA ARG A 534 44.86 -75.76 -12.62
C ARG A 534 45.90 -76.18 -11.56
N CYS A 535 46.70 -75.20 -11.13
CA CYS A 535 47.74 -75.29 -10.11
C CYS A 535 49.09 -75.74 -10.71
N PRO A 536 50.16 -76.01 -9.92
CA PRO A 536 51.49 -75.63 -10.39
C PRO A 536 52.14 -76.55 -11.45
N TRP A 537 52.21 -76.11 -12.71
CA TRP A 537 52.68 -76.88 -13.89
C TRP A 537 53.86 -77.84 -13.71
N LEU A 538 53.70 -79.11 -14.09
CA LEU A 538 54.82 -79.98 -14.46
C LEU A 538 55.92 -80.06 -13.38
N GLU A 539 57.17 -80.01 -13.84
CA GLU A 539 58.41 -79.76 -13.07
C GLU A 539 58.57 -78.30 -12.55
N VAL A 540 58.07 -77.30 -13.30
CA VAL A 540 58.47 -75.88 -13.14
C VAL A 540 57.59 -75.07 -12.16
N GLN A 541 56.37 -75.52 -11.90
CA GLN A 541 55.38 -74.97 -10.95
C GLN A 541 54.71 -73.64 -11.39
N LEU A 542 53.96 -73.64 -12.51
CA LEU A 542 53.08 -72.53 -12.94
C LEU A 542 51.60 -72.71 -12.46
N ASP A 543 50.59 -73.27 -13.15
CA ASP A 543 50.16 -73.11 -14.57
C ASP A 543 49.81 -74.42 -15.32
N TRP A 544 49.29 -75.46 -14.65
CA TRP A 544 48.79 -76.71 -15.27
C TRP A 544 49.46 -77.97 -14.70
N LYS A 545 49.26 -78.26 -13.41
CA LYS A 545 49.94 -79.28 -12.58
C LYS A 545 50.16 -80.64 -13.27
#